data_AF-A0A8C5X284-F1
#
_entry.id   AF-A0A8C5X284-F1
#
_cell.length_a   1.000
_cell.length_b   1.000
_cell.length_c   1.000
_cell.angle_alpha   90.00
_cell.angle_beta   90.00
_cell.angle_gamma   90.00
#
_symmetry.space_group_name_H-M   'P 1'
#
loop_
_entity.id
_entity.type
_entity.pdbx_description
1 polymer ?
#
loop_
_entity_poly.entity_id
_entity_poly.type
_entity_poly.pdbx_seq_one_letter_code
_entity_poly.pdbx_strand_id
1 'polypeptide(L)'
;MAAAPPPPRRGVRTCRLLLQGPAPSGAPFPRHGGAGALPRLGASCCRRVPAGPGPALPPGPPALSRLPRAGRLAPRCTTDPLWKCRAKYTVRPVGMKKTGGRDHTGRLRVRGIGGGHKRRYRMIDFQRLRYEEGAPPEPFTEKVINVRYDPCRSADIALVAGGNRKRWIIATENMQPGDSITNSPHIGRMAVSANEGDAYPLGALPVGTLICNLESHPGKGAQYIRAAGVSSHREPAVCRGLHRWRGGQGGTALGGQ
;
A
#
# COMPACT_ATOMS: atom_id res chain seq x y z
N MET A 1 5.35 11.22 -43.50
CA MET A 1 4.03 11.23 -42.85
C MET A 1 4.25 11.13 -41.34
N ALA A 2 4.23 12.27 -40.63
CA ALA A 2 4.35 12.27 -39.17
C ALA A 2 2.99 11.88 -38.56
N ALA A 3 2.98 10.87 -37.70
CA ALA A 3 1.79 10.44 -36.98
C ALA A 3 1.32 11.56 -36.04
N ALA A 4 0.06 11.96 -36.16
CA ALA A 4 -0.54 12.94 -35.27
C ALA A 4 -0.52 12.43 -33.82
N PRO A 5 -0.23 13.30 -32.82
CA PRO A 5 -0.28 12.90 -31.43
C PRO A 5 -1.71 12.49 -31.03
N PRO A 6 -1.88 11.48 -30.15
CA PRO A 6 -3.20 11.07 -29.69
C PRO A 6 -3.90 12.23 -28.96
N PRO A 7 -5.25 12.31 -29.01
CA PRO A 7 -5.98 13.36 -28.33
C PRO A 7 -5.69 13.32 -26.82
N PRO A 8 -5.65 14.47 -26.13
CA PRO A 8 -5.49 14.51 -24.69
C PRO A 8 -6.62 13.70 -24.05
N ARG A 9 -6.26 12.60 -23.38
CA ARG A 9 -7.20 11.87 -22.53
C ARG A 9 -7.66 12.82 -21.42
N ARG A 10 -8.82 12.54 -20.81
CA ARG A 10 -9.31 13.28 -19.63
C ARG A 10 -8.40 13.02 -18.42
N GLY A 11 -7.17 13.51 -18.51
CA GLY A 11 -6.18 13.71 -17.47
C GLY A 11 -6.26 15.16 -16.98
N VAL A 12 -5.68 15.37 -15.82
CA VAL A 12 -5.95 16.44 -14.88
C VAL A 12 -5.49 17.78 -15.48
N ARG A 13 -6.38 18.78 -15.46
CA ARG A 13 -5.96 20.17 -15.60
C ARG A 13 -5.06 20.47 -14.39
N THR A 14 -3.75 20.46 -14.60
CA THR A 14 -2.82 21.06 -13.65
C THR A 14 -3.18 22.54 -13.54
N CYS A 15 -3.89 22.90 -12.46
CA CYS A 15 -3.99 24.28 -12.05
C CYS A 15 -2.59 24.68 -11.59
N ARG A 16 -1.84 25.29 -12.51
CA ARG A 16 -0.55 25.94 -12.27
C ARG A 16 -0.80 27.09 -11.30
N LEU A 17 -0.78 26.81 -10.00
CA LEU A 17 -0.68 27.86 -9.00
C LEU A 17 0.75 28.39 -9.09
N LEU A 18 0.89 29.52 -9.79
CA LEU A 18 2.04 30.42 -9.70
C LEU A 18 2.20 30.83 -8.24
N LEU A 19 3.03 30.11 -7.48
CA LEU A 19 3.57 30.62 -6.23
C LEU A 19 4.88 31.33 -6.56
N GLN A 20 4.77 32.64 -6.61
CA GLN A 20 5.86 33.61 -6.56
C GLN A 20 6.71 33.32 -5.31
N GLY A 21 8.03 33.25 -5.49
CA GLY A 21 8.96 33.11 -4.37
C GLY A 21 9.08 34.41 -3.56
N PRO A 22 9.67 34.31 -2.35
CA PRO A 22 10.57 35.35 -1.90
C PRO A 22 11.97 34.84 -1.54
N ALA A 23 12.91 35.77 -1.70
CA ALA A 23 14.36 35.67 -1.62
C ALA A 23 14.92 35.24 -0.24
N PRO A 24 16.20 34.81 -0.18
CA PRO A 24 16.88 34.46 1.06
C PRO A 24 17.32 35.72 1.84
N SER A 25 17.00 35.78 3.13
CA SER A 25 17.63 36.71 4.08
C SER A 25 18.47 35.91 5.08
N GLY A 26 19.75 36.27 5.16
CA GLY A 26 20.69 35.70 6.09
C GLY A 26 20.69 36.43 7.43
N ALA A 27 21.09 35.71 8.47
CA ALA A 27 21.85 36.25 9.60
C ALA A 27 22.56 35.09 10.33
N PRO A 28 23.83 35.26 10.74
CA PRO A 28 24.60 34.25 11.44
C PRO A 28 24.39 34.36 12.95
N PHE A 29 24.31 33.24 13.67
CA PHE A 29 24.37 33.21 15.14
C PHE A 29 25.69 32.59 15.62
N PRO A 30 26.20 33.05 16.78
CA PRO A 30 27.62 33.08 17.10
C PRO A 30 28.13 31.76 17.67
N ARG A 31 29.42 31.55 17.42
CA ARG A 31 30.27 30.54 18.07
C ARG A 31 30.43 30.91 19.55
N HIS A 32 29.99 30.02 20.44
CA HIS A 32 30.55 29.96 21.79
C HIS A 32 31.46 28.74 21.89
N GLY A 33 32.76 29.04 22.03
CA GLY A 33 33.75 28.09 22.49
C GLY A 33 33.54 27.78 23.97
N GLY A 34 33.78 26.52 24.32
CA GLY A 34 33.76 26.02 25.68
C GLY A 34 34.41 24.65 25.68
N ALA A 35 35.74 24.64 25.79
CA ALA A 35 36.51 23.45 26.09
C ALA A 35 36.09 22.95 27.48
N GLY A 36 35.53 21.74 27.53
CA GLY A 36 35.12 21.07 28.76
C GLY A 36 35.50 19.61 28.67
N ALA A 37 36.33 19.18 29.61
CA ALA A 37 37.08 17.94 29.63
C ALA A 37 36.24 16.65 29.49
N LEU A 38 36.80 15.68 28.77
CA LEU A 38 36.40 14.28 28.78
C LEU A 38 36.70 13.63 30.14
N PRO A 39 35.74 13.02 30.84
CA PRO A 39 36.06 11.97 31.79
C PRO A 39 36.16 10.63 31.06
N ARG A 40 37.39 10.11 30.96
CA ARG A 40 37.66 8.69 30.73
C ARG A 40 37.36 7.90 32.00
N LEU A 41 36.20 7.24 32.06
CA LEU A 41 35.88 6.15 32.98
C LEU A 41 34.90 5.27 32.19
N GLY A 42 35.22 4.08 31.73
CA GLY A 42 35.73 2.93 32.46
C GLY A 42 34.79 1.80 32.07
N ALA A 43 35.27 0.82 31.31
CA ALA A 43 34.50 -0.33 30.88
C ALA A 43 34.12 -1.18 32.11
N SER A 44 32.97 -0.88 32.73
CA SER A 44 32.44 -1.68 33.82
C SER A 44 31.68 -2.88 33.24
N CYS A 45 32.43 -3.97 33.05
CA CYS A 45 32.04 -5.32 33.44
C CYS A 45 30.53 -5.63 33.30
N CYS A 46 30.09 -6.06 32.11
CA CYS A 46 28.91 -6.89 31.98
C CYS A 46 29.15 -8.19 32.76
N ARG A 47 28.75 -8.25 34.03
CA ARG A 47 28.72 -9.50 34.78
C ARG A 47 27.85 -10.50 34.02
N ARG A 48 28.48 -11.56 33.51
CA ARG A 48 27.77 -12.79 33.10
C ARG A 48 26.98 -13.29 34.28
N VAL A 49 25.66 -13.30 34.15
CA VAL A 49 24.78 -14.06 35.04
C VAL A 49 24.98 -15.54 34.71
N PRO A 50 25.35 -16.40 35.68
CA PRO A 50 25.43 -17.84 35.43
C PRO A 50 24.02 -18.39 35.17
N ALA A 51 23.88 -19.17 34.10
CA ALA A 51 22.66 -19.90 33.80
C ALA A 51 22.46 -21.00 34.85
N GLY A 52 21.46 -20.83 35.72
CA GLY A 52 20.97 -21.91 36.57
C GLY A 52 20.21 -22.96 35.75
N PRO A 53 20.14 -24.22 36.20
CA PRO A 53 19.35 -25.24 35.53
C PRO A 53 17.86 -24.88 35.61
N GLY A 54 17.23 -24.69 34.45
CA GLY A 54 15.79 -24.47 34.36
C GLY A 54 15.00 -25.72 34.78
N PRO A 55 13.80 -25.57 35.35
CA PRO A 55 13.00 -26.71 35.78
C PRO A 55 12.56 -27.56 34.59
N ALA A 56 12.54 -28.88 34.80
CA ALA A 56 12.11 -29.86 33.81
C ALA A 56 10.64 -29.65 33.41
N LEU A 57 10.38 -29.62 32.11
CA LEU A 57 9.03 -29.60 31.53
C LEU A 57 8.31 -30.93 31.83
N PRO A 58 7.01 -30.91 32.20
CA PRO A 58 6.25 -32.12 32.42
C PRO A 58 6.01 -32.88 31.10
N PRO A 59 5.84 -34.23 31.15
CA PRO A 59 5.57 -35.01 29.96
C PRO A 59 4.22 -34.63 29.34
N GLY A 60 4.23 -34.45 28.01
CA GLY A 60 3.03 -34.11 27.24
C GLY A 60 1.95 -35.20 27.29
N PRO A 61 0.67 -34.82 27.10
CA PRO A 61 -0.45 -35.78 27.16
C PRO A 61 -0.36 -36.83 26.03
N PRO A 62 -0.93 -38.03 26.24
CA PRO A 62 -0.88 -39.11 25.27
C PRO A 62 -1.65 -38.75 23.98
N ALA A 63 -1.11 -39.21 22.85
CA ALA A 63 -1.62 -38.98 21.51
C ALA A 63 -3.11 -39.31 21.40
N LEU A 64 -3.95 -38.29 21.25
CA LEU A 64 -5.35 -38.46 20.87
C LEU A 64 -5.41 -39.03 19.46
N SER A 65 -5.94 -40.24 19.43
CA SER A 65 -6.21 -41.03 18.26
C SER A 65 -7.30 -40.40 17.39
N ARG A 66 -7.12 -40.56 16.06
CA ARG A 66 -8.13 -40.48 15.00
C ARG A 66 -8.80 -39.11 14.78
N LEU A 67 -8.15 -38.29 13.96
CA LEU A 67 -8.87 -37.29 13.16
C LEU A 67 -9.93 -38.01 12.31
N PRO A 68 -11.21 -37.59 12.33
CA PRO A 68 -12.20 -38.12 11.43
C PRO A 68 -11.80 -37.81 9.99
N ARG A 69 -11.89 -38.85 9.13
CA ARG A 69 -11.71 -38.78 7.68
C ARG A 69 -12.36 -37.52 7.13
N ALA A 70 -11.64 -36.83 6.24
CA ALA A 70 -12.05 -35.63 5.50
C ALA A 70 -13.51 -35.72 5.03
N GLY A 71 -14.43 -35.30 5.90
CA GLY A 71 -15.82 -35.10 5.59
C GLY A 71 -15.94 -33.79 4.85
N ARG A 72 -16.33 -33.89 3.57
CA ARG A 72 -16.92 -32.83 2.74
C ARG A 72 -16.30 -31.44 2.92
N LEU A 73 -15.43 -31.07 1.97
CA LEU A 73 -15.17 -29.66 1.64
C LEU A 73 -16.50 -28.88 1.72
N ALA A 74 -16.56 -27.91 2.63
CA ALA A 74 -17.74 -27.08 2.83
C ALA A 74 -18.26 -26.57 1.48
N PRO A 75 -19.59 -26.56 1.25
CA PRO A 75 -20.13 -26.02 0.01
C PRO A 75 -19.68 -24.56 -0.11
N ARG A 76 -18.94 -24.25 -1.19
CA ARG A 76 -18.61 -22.89 -1.56
C ARG A 76 -19.90 -22.07 -1.51
N CYS A 77 -19.91 -21.02 -0.69
CA CYS A 77 -21.01 -20.07 -0.52
C CYS A 77 -21.95 -20.00 -1.74
N THR A 78 -23.13 -20.60 -1.62
CA THR A 78 -24.13 -20.71 -2.70
C THR A 78 -24.74 -19.37 -3.11
N THR A 79 -24.56 -18.33 -2.29
CA THR A 79 -25.11 -16.97 -2.49
C THR A 79 -24.18 -16.02 -3.23
N ASP A 80 -22.87 -16.27 -3.29
CA ASP A 80 -21.95 -15.37 -3.97
C ASP A 80 -21.91 -15.63 -5.48
N PRO A 81 -21.95 -14.57 -6.31
CA PRO A 81 -21.93 -14.76 -7.74
C PRO A 81 -20.57 -15.33 -8.18
N LEU A 82 -20.60 -16.34 -9.06
CA LEU A 82 -19.44 -17.08 -9.57
C LEU A 82 -18.23 -16.22 -9.98
N TRP A 83 -18.47 -14.97 -10.40
CA TRP A 83 -17.40 -14.05 -10.80
C TRP A 83 -16.54 -13.56 -9.63
N LYS A 84 -17.06 -13.55 -8.39
CA LYS A 84 -16.30 -13.26 -7.16
C LYS A 84 -15.60 -14.49 -6.60
N CYS A 85 -16.20 -15.67 -6.75
CA CYS A 85 -15.68 -16.93 -6.20
C CYS A 85 -14.56 -17.56 -7.06
N ARG A 86 -13.99 -16.81 -8.00
CA ARG A 86 -12.92 -17.31 -8.87
C ARG A 86 -11.58 -17.29 -8.12
N ALA A 87 -11.02 -18.47 -7.88
CA ALA A 87 -9.77 -18.64 -7.15
C ALA A 87 -8.52 -18.26 -7.97
N LYS A 88 -8.51 -18.54 -9.28
CA LYS A 88 -7.34 -18.32 -10.14
C LYS A 88 -7.40 -16.95 -10.84
N TYR A 89 -6.29 -16.23 -10.84
CA TYR A 89 -6.15 -14.97 -11.59
C TYR A 89 -6.31 -15.21 -13.09
N THR A 90 -6.96 -14.29 -13.80
CA THR A 90 -7.17 -14.40 -15.25
C THR A 90 -7.22 -13.02 -15.89
N VAL A 91 -6.44 -12.82 -16.95
CA VAL A 91 -6.39 -11.57 -17.72
C VAL A 91 -7.66 -11.35 -18.56
N ARG A 92 -8.32 -12.44 -18.97
CA ARG A 92 -9.55 -12.40 -19.77
C ARG A 92 -10.71 -11.78 -18.97
N PRO A 93 -11.56 -10.95 -19.61
CA PRO A 93 -12.73 -10.38 -18.95
C PRO A 93 -13.72 -11.47 -18.48
N VAL A 94 -14.17 -11.35 -17.24
CA VAL A 94 -15.12 -12.27 -16.61
C VAL A 94 -16.54 -11.70 -16.69
N GLY A 95 -17.53 -12.55 -16.96
CA GLY A 95 -18.93 -12.15 -16.97
C GLY A 95 -19.41 -11.79 -15.55
N MET A 96 -19.84 -10.54 -15.35
CA MET A 96 -20.32 -10.05 -14.06
C MET A 96 -21.86 -9.99 -14.05
N LYS A 97 -22.48 -10.54 -12.99
CA LYS A 97 -23.90 -10.35 -12.69
C LYS A 97 -24.05 -9.14 -11.75
N LYS A 98 -24.94 -8.20 -12.10
CA LYS A 98 -25.25 -7.03 -11.26
C LYS A 98 -26.25 -7.41 -10.18
N THR A 99 -26.10 -6.86 -8.98
CA THR A 99 -26.99 -7.15 -7.85
C THR A 99 -28.25 -6.29 -7.83
N GLY A 100 -28.23 -5.10 -8.45
CA GLY A 100 -29.38 -4.19 -8.48
C GLY A 100 -29.78 -3.65 -7.10
N GLY A 101 -28.80 -3.39 -6.22
CA GLY A 101 -29.04 -2.82 -4.89
C GLY A 101 -29.61 -3.80 -3.85
N ARG A 102 -29.78 -5.07 -4.20
CA ARG A 102 -30.30 -6.11 -3.31
C ARG A 102 -29.20 -6.79 -2.50
N ASP A 103 -29.55 -7.28 -1.31
CA ASP A 103 -28.67 -8.14 -0.51
C ASP A 103 -28.89 -9.64 -0.80
N HIS A 104 -28.21 -10.52 -0.05
CA HIS A 104 -28.34 -11.97 -0.20
C HIS A 104 -29.73 -12.50 0.18
N THR A 105 -30.52 -11.73 0.95
CA THR A 105 -31.92 -12.06 1.28
C THR A 105 -32.90 -11.61 0.20
N GLY A 106 -32.42 -10.88 -0.82
CA GLY A 106 -33.25 -10.31 -1.87
C GLY A 106 -33.89 -8.97 -1.52
N ARG A 107 -33.66 -8.45 -0.30
CA ARG A 107 -34.20 -7.15 0.13
C ARG A 107 -33.37 -6.00 -0.44
N LEU A 108 -34.05 -4.90 -0.78
CA LEU A 108 -33.38 -3.69 -1.29
C LEU A 108 -32.64 -3.00 -0.13
N ARG A 109 -31.30 -2.95 -0.21
CA ARG A 109 -30.46 -2.24 0.77
C ARG A 109 -30.03 -0.87 0.28
N VAL A 110 -29.74 -0.75 -1.01
CA VAL A 110 -29.27 0.50 -1.61
C VAL A 110 -30.20 0.88 -2.75
N ARG A 111 -30.80 2.07 -2.67
CA ARG A 111 -31.70 2.61 -3.69
C ARG A 111 -30.89 3.20 -4.86
N GLY A 112 -31.52 3.35 -6.03
CA GLY A 112 -30.89 3.97 -7.21
C GLY A 112 -29.84 3.11 -7.93
N ILE A 113 -29.69 1.84 -7.54
CA ILE A 113 -28.79 0.88 -8.22
C ILE A 113 -29.63 -0.13 -8.98
N GLY A 114 -29.67 -0.02 -10.31
CA GLY A 114 -30.43 -0.93 -11.17
C GLY A 114 -30.21 -0.62 -12.65
N GLY A 115 -30.39 -1.62 -13.51
CA GLY A 115 -30.29 -1.44 -14.96
C GLY A 115 -28.87 -1.13 -15.49
N GLY A 116 -28.83 -0.39 -16.61
CA GLY A 116 -27.61 0.01 -17.33
C GLY A 116 -26.95 -1.11 -18.15
N HIS A 117 -26.05 -0.73 -19.06
CA HIS A 117 -25.38 -1.65 -19.98
C HIS A 117 -24.63 -2.80 -19.28
N LYS A 118 -24.61 -3.98 -19.90
CA LYS A 118 -23.90 -5.17 -19.40
C LYS A 118 -22.40 -4.90 -19.33
N ARG A 119 -21.75 -5.27 -18.23
CA ARG A 119 -20.31 -5.03 -17.99
C ARG A 119 -19.60 -6.34 -17.76
N ARG A 120 -18.33 -6.42 -18.17
CA ARG A 120 -17.44 -7.54 -17.87
C ARG A 120 -16.39 -7.06 -16.87
N TYR A 121 -16.14 -7.85 -15.85
CA TYR A 121 -15.17 -7.56 -14.82
C TYR A 121 -13.76 -7.95 -15.29
N ARG A 122 -12.77 -7.10 -15.01
CA ARG A 122 -11.36 -7.41 -15.20
C ARG A 122 -10.66 -7.47 -13.85
N MET A 123 -9.99 -8.58 -13.60
CA MET A 123 -9.26 -8.83 -12.36
C MET A 123 -8.02 -7.94 -12.35
N ILE A 124 -7.96 -6.99 -11.42
CA ILE A 124 -6.78 -6.17 -11.17
C ILE A 124 -5.93 -6.81 -10.08
N ASP A 125 -4.61 -6.75 -10.26
CA ASP A 125 -3.65 -6.95 -9.19
C ASP A 125 -3.33 -5.60 -8.51
N PHE A 126 -3.78 -5.46 -7.27
CA PHE A 126 -3.50 -4.25 -6.45
C PHE A 126 -2.16 -4.34 -5.73
N GLN A 127 -1.51 -5.50 -5.74
CA GLN A 127 -0.22 -5.71 -5.12
C GLN A 127 0.87 -5.56 -6.17
N ARG A 128 1.51 -4.40 -6.22
CA ARG A 128 2.60 -4.13 -7.20
C ARG A 128 3.79 -5.05 -6.95
N LEU A 129 4.23 -5.15 -5.70
CA LEU A 129 5.30 -6.06 -5.26
C LEU A 129 4.75 -7.46 -5.02
N ARG A 130 4.57 -8.21 -6.10
CA ARG A 130 4.23 -9.63 -6.06
C ARG A 130 5.32 -10.39 -6.82
N TYR A 131 6.02 -11.32 -6.18
CA TYR A 131 7.02 -12.14 -6.86
C TYR A 131 6.36 -13.36 -7.50
N GLU A 132 7.03 -13.97 -8.48
CA GLU A 132 6.62 -15.28 -8.98
C GLU A 132 6.92 -16.36 -7.94
N GLU A 133 6.14 -17.44 -7.93
CA GLU A 133 6.36 -18.55 -6.99
C GLU A 133 7.75 -19.15 -7.24
N GLY A 134 8.62 -19.06 -6.24
CA GLY A 134 10.02 -19.56 -6.32
C GLY A 134 11.06 -18.52 -6.77
N ALA A 135 10.66 -17.30 -7.13
CA ALA A 135 11.62 -16.23 -7.44
C ALA A 135 12.13 -15.55 -6.14
N PRO A 136 13.43 -15.21 -6.06
CA PRO A 136 13.94 -14.38 -4.97
C PRO A 136 13.25 -13.00 -4.97
N PRO A 137 13.18 -12.32 -3.80
CA PRO A 137 12.62 -10.98 -3.68
C PRO A 137 13.55 -9.93 -4.30
N GLU A 138 13.71 -9.99 -5.61
CA GLU A 138 14.53 -9.10 -6.41
C GLU A 138 13.69 -8.02 -7.11
N PRO A 139 14.27 -6.84 -7.37
CA PRO A 139 13.60 -5.83 -8.18
C PRO A 139 13.34 -6.38 -9.58
N PHE A 140 12.13 -6.14 -10.11
CA PHE A 140 11.76 -6.60 -11.45
C PHE A 140 11.12 -5.48 -12.25
N THR A 141 11.36 -5.53 -13.56
CA THR A 141 10.84 -4.57 -14.53
C THR A 141 9.70 -5.21 -15.32
N GLU A 142 8.60 -4.49 -15.48
CA GLU A 142 7.45 -4.89 -16.28
C GLU A 142 7.25 -3.91 -17.44
N LYS A 143 6.92 -4.42 -18.62
CA LYS A 143 6.62 -3.60 -19.80
C LYS A 143 5.11 -3.41 -19.94
N VAL A 144 4.69 -2.18 -20.20
CA VAL A 144 3.30 -1.85 -20.51
C VAL A 144 2.98 -2.28 -21.93
N ILE A 145 2.00 -3.17 -22.08
CA ILE A 145 1.52 -3.63 -23.39
C ILE A 145 0.44 -2.69 -23.93
N ASN A 146 -0.54 -2.32 -23.10
CA ASN A 146 -1.70 -1.57 -23.56
C ASN A 146 -2.44 -0.91 -22.39
N VAL A 147 -2.93 0.33 -22.60
CA VAL A 147 -3.75 1.07 -21.64
C VAL A 147 -5.17 1.18 -22.16
N ARG A 148 -6.15 0.66 -21.37
CA ARG A 148 -7.56 0.56 -21.75
C ARG A 148 -8.48 1.17 -20.71
N TYR A 149 -9.62 1.65 -21.20
CA TYR A 149 -10.75 2.03 -20.36
C TYR A 149 -11.37 0.80 -19.65
N ASP A 150 -11.81 0.98 -18.41
CA ASP A 150 -12.52 -0.03 -17.63
C ASP A 150 -13.89 0.41 -17.13
N PRO A 151 -14.99 -0.29 -17.45
CA PRO A 151 -16.34 0.14 -17.06
C PRO A 151 -16.69 -0.16 -15.59
N CYS A 152 -15.84 -0.88 -14.84
CA CYS A 152 -16.09 -1.24 -13.44
C CYS A 152 -15.49 -0.23 -12.46
N ARG A 153 -14.71 0.74 -12.94
CA ARG A 153 -14.06 1.77 -12.12
C ARG A 153 -13.90 3.06 -12.93
N SER A 154 -13.52 4.15 -12.28
CA SER A 154 -13.27 5.42 -12.97
C SER A 154 -11.88 5.47 -13.63
N ALA A 155 -10.89 4.80 -13.05
CA ALA A 155 -9.51 4.83 -13.51
C ALA A 155 -9.27 3.88 -14.70
N ASP A 156 -8.40 4.30 -15.61
CA ASP A 156 -7.92 3.45 -16.69
C ASP A 156 -7.03 2.32 -16.15
N ILE A 157 -6.94 1.24 -16.91
CA ILE A 157 -6.12 0.07 -16.56
C ILE A 157 -5.04 -0.17 -17.59
N ALA A 158 -3.88 -0.61 -17.12
CA ALA A 158 -2.77 -1.01 -17.97
C ALA A 158 -2.57 -2.53 -17.89
N LEU A 159 -2.41 -3.15 -19.06
CA LEU A 159 -1.92 -4.52 -19.16
C LEU A 159 -0.40 -4.46 -19.13
N VAL A 160 0.18 -5.03 -18.09
CA VAL A 160 1.63 -5.16 -17.96
C VAL A 160 2.06 -6.60 -18.09
N ALA A 161 3.25 -6.80 -18.63
CA ALA A 161 3.91 -8.08 -18.73
C ALA A 161 5.34 -8.00 -18.19
N GLY A 162 5.71 -8.95 -17.36
CA GLY A 162 7.06 -9.13 -16.85
C GLY A 162 7.35 -10.61 -16.69
N GLY A 163 8.53 -11.06 -17.08
CA GLY A 163 8.89 -12.48 -17.09
C GLY A 163 7.84 -13.32 -17.83
N ASN A 164 7.20 -14.23 -17.09
CA ASN A 164 6.25 -15.21 -17.64
C ASN A 164 4.77 -14.86 -17.39
N ARG A 165 4.48 -13.71 -16.78
CA ARG A 165 3.11 -13.36 -16.38
C ARG A 165 2.63 -12.05 -17.00
N LYS A 166 1.30 -11.96 -17.12
CA LYS A 166 0.59 -10.76 -17.54
C LYS A 166 -0.46 -10.42 -16.50
N ARG A 167 -0.58 -9.15 -16.14
CA ARG A 167 -1.55 -8.68 -15.15
C ARG A 167 -2.08 -7.29 -15.48
N TRP A 168 -3.28 -7.03 -15.01
CA TRP A 168 -3.89 -5.70 -15.04
C TRP A 168 -3.53 -4.95 -13.78
N ILE A 169 -3.00 -3.74 -13.95
CA ILE A 169 -2.75 -2.77 -12.90
C ILE A 169 -3.57 -1.50 -13.18
N ILE A 170 -3.69 -0.63 -12.18
CA ILE A 170 -4.21 0.72 -12.39
C ILE A 170 -3.15 1.52 -13.15
N ALA A 171 -3.55 2.17 -14.23
CA ALA A 171 -2.69 3.05 -15.02
C ALA A 171 -2.45 4.38 -14.27
N THR A 172 -1.24 4.91 -14.41
CA THR A 172 -0.94 6.30 -14.01
C THR A 172 -1.31 7.25 -15.14
N GLU A 173 -1.25 8.56 -14.87
CA GLU A 173 -1.73 9.59 -15.79
C GLU A 173 -0.99 9.60 -17.13
N ASN A 174 0.34 9.58 -17.12
CA ASN A 174 1.15 9.66 -18.34
C ASN A 174 1.62 8.29 -18.85
N MET A 175 0.98 7.19 -18.42
CA MET A 175 1.40 5.84 -18.82
C MET A 175 1.04 5.53 -20.28
N GLN A 176 2.04 5.17 -21.08
CA GLN A 176 1.89 4.82 -22.49
C GLN A 176 2.21 3.35 -22.77
N PRO A 177 1.64 2.77 -23.84
CA PRO A 177 2.07 1.45 -24.32
C PRO A 177 3.55 1.48 -24.74
N GLY A 178 4.36 0.57 -24.18
CA GLY A 178 5.80 0.50 -24.43
C GLY A 178 6.67 0.84 -23.23
N ASP A 179 6.13 1.57 -22.26
CA ASP A 179 6.86 2.03 -21.08
C ASP A 179 7.34 0.86 -20.21
N SER A 180 8.48 1.05 -19.57
CA SER A 180 9.06 0.11 -18.62
C SER A 180 8.87 0.63 -17.20
N ILE A 181 8.26 -0.19 -16.36
CA ILE A 181 7.92 0.11 -14.97
C ILE A 181 8.80 -0.73 -14.07
N THR A 182 9.48 -0.11 -13.11
CA THR A 182 10.29 -0.82 -12.13
C THR A 182 9.54 -1.00 -10.82
N ASN A 183 9.54 -2.23 -10.31
CA ASN A 183 9.02 -2.54 -8.97
C ASN A 183 10.18 -3.01 -8.10
N SER A 184 10.50 -2.27 -7.03
CA SER A 184 11.61 -2.60 -6.13
C SER A 184 11.15 -2.62 -4.67
N PRO A 185 11.50 -3.65 -3.89
CA PRO A 185 11.28 -3.67 -2.45
C PRO A 185 12.37 -2.96 -1.64
N HIS A 186 13.48 -2.56 -2.28
CA HIS A 186 14.67 -2.12 -1.58
C HIS A 186 14.48 -0.73 -0.97
N ILE A 187 14.87 -0.57 0.30
CA ILE A 187 14.92 0.71 1.00
C ILE A 187 16.38 1.13 1.11
N GLY A 188 16.81 2.02 0.22
CA GLY A 188 18.15 2.59 0.25
C GLY A 188 18.31 3.64 1.37
N ARG A 189 19.56 3.97 1.70
CA ARG A 189 19.87 5.10 2.61
C ARG A 189 19.53 6.45 1.99
N MET A 190 19.67 6.55 0.67
CA MET A 190 19.33 7.75 -0.10
C MET A 190 17.96 7.58 -0.75
N ALA A 191 17.22 8.68 -0.85
CA ALA A 191 15.94 8.70 -1.53
C ALA A 191 16.12 8.45 -3.03
N VAL A 192 15.23 7.65 -3.61
CA VAL A 192 15.21 7.33 -5.04
C VAL A 192 14.32 8.33 -5.77
N SER A 193 14.82 8.89 -6.87
CA SER A 193 13.98 9.65 -7.80
C SER A 193 13.13 8.67 -8.59
N ALA A 194 11.86 8.51 -8.19
CA ALA A 194 10.93 7.59 -8.83
C ALA A 194 10.32 8.22 -10.09
N ASN A 195 10.24 7.42 -11.17
CA ASN A 195 9.50 7.81 -12.36
C ASN A 195 8.01 7.47 -12.18
N GLU A 196 7.16 8.05 -13.03
CA GLU A 196 5.74 7.72 -13.01
C GLU A 196 5.50 6.26 -13.38
N GLY A 197 4.68 5.58 -12.58
CA GLY A 197 4.33 4.17 -12.79
C GLY A 197 5.16 3.20 -11.96
N ASP A 198 6.35 3.60 -11.53
CA ASP A 198 7.23 2.81 -10.67
C ASP A 198 6.61 2.56 -9.29
N ALA A 199 7.00 1.45 -8.66
CA ALA A 199 6.54 1.08 -7.33
C ALA A 199 7.73 0.88 -6.39
N TYR A 200 7.79 1.72 -5.36
CA TYR A 200 8.78 1.68 -4.29
C TYR A 200 8.09 1.68 -2.92
N PRO A 201 8.73 1.15 -1.87
CA PRO A 201 8.26 1.34 -0.51
C PRO A 201 8.32 2.82 -0.10
N LEU A 202 7.40 3.24 0.77
CA LEU A 202 7.30 4.64 1.22
C LEU A 202 8.60 5.18 1.81
N GLY A 203 9.40 4.34 2.47
CA GLY A 203 10.68 4.73 3.04
C GLY A 203 11.72 5.17 2.02
N ALA A 204 11.65 4.68 0.78
CA ALA A 204 12.64 4.94 -0.27
C ALA A 204 12.36 6.21 -1.09
N LEU A 205 11.12 6.73 -1.07
CA LEU A 205 10.74 7.91 -1.85
C LEU A 205 11.17 9.21 -1.15
N PRO A 206 11.38 10.34 -1.84
CA PRO A 206 11.53 11.63 -1.18
C PRO A 206 10.20 12.13 -0.56
N VAL A 207 10.28 13.01 0.43
CA VAL A 207 9.12 13.74 0.98
C VAL A 207 8.56 14.68 -0.09
N GLY A 208 7.24 14.81 -0.16
CA GLY A 208 6.55 15.62 -1.18
C GLY A 208 6.27 14.90 -2.50
N THR A 209 6.66 13.63 -2.64
CA THR A 209 6.33 12.82 -3.82
C THR A 209 4.83 12.53 -3.92
N LEU A 210 4.30 12.61 -5.13
CA LEU A 210 2.92 12.22 -5.43
C LEU A 210 2.79 10.70 -5.54
N ILE A 211 1.85 10.13 -4.80
CA ILE A 211 1.66 8.68 -4.66
C ILE A 211 0.19 8.32 -4.87
N CYS A 212 -0.03 7.20 -5.54
CA CYS A 212 -1.32 6.53 -5.69
C CYS A 212 -1.21 5.05 -5.27
N ASN A 213 -2.36 4.38 -5.11
CA ASN A 213 -2.42 2.96 -4.75
C ASN A 213 -1.69 2.60 -3.43
N LEU A 214 -2.06 3.29 -2.34
CA LEU A 214 -1.44 3.06 -1.03
C LEU A 214 -1.96 1.77 -0.35
N GLU A 215 -1.02 1.02 0.23
CA GLU A 215 -1.29 -0.13 1.07
C GLU A 215 -1.43 0.30 2.54
N SER A 216 -2.38 -0.31 3.27
CA SER A 216 -2.51 -0.06 4.71
C SER A 216 -1.37 -0.72 5.50
N HIS A 217 -1.05 -1.96 5.16
CA HIS A 217 0.01 -2.76 5.77
C HIS A 217 0.80 -3.44 4.65
N PRO A 218 2.11 -3.69 4.82
CA PRO A 218 2.92 -4.32 3.79
C PRO A 218 2.32 -5.66 3.35
N GLY A 219 2.05 -5.80 2.06
CA GLY A 219 1.56 -7.05 1.46
C GLY A 219 0.04 -7.27 1.50
N LYS A 220 -0.74 -6.35 2.10
CA LYS A 220 -2.21 -6.38 1.99
C LYS A 220 -2.71 -5.94 0.61
N GLY A 221 -1.87 -5.28 -0.19
CA GLY A 221 -2.24 -4.67 -1.46
C GLY A 221 -2.91 -3.31 -1.29
N ALA A 222 -2.98 -2.56 -2.41
CA ALA A 222 -3.49 -1.20 -2.40
C ALA A 222 -5.00 -1.12 -2.07
N GLN A 223 -5.33 -0.33 -1.05
CA GLN A 223 -6.72 -0.10 -0.61
C GLN A 223 -7.16 1.34 -0.85
N TYR A 224 -6.24 2.30 -0.67
CA TYR A 224 -6.51 3.74 -0.76
C TYR A 224 -6.01 4.33 -2.08
N ILE A 225 -6.58 5.48 -2.47
CA ILE A 225 -6.13 6.29 -3.62
C ILE A 225 -6.12 5.49 -4.93
N ARG A 226 -7.28 4.93 -5.27
CA ARG A 226 -7.51 4.10 -6.47
C ARG A 226 -8.42 4.75 -7.52
N ALA A 227 -9.02 5.89 -7.17
CA ALA A 227 -9.91 6.62 -8.05
C ALA A 227 -9.13 7.41 -9.10
N ALA A 228 -9.80 7.80 -10.18
CA ALA A 228 -9.16 8.54 -11.27
C ALA A 228 -8.78 9.95 -10.80
N GLY A 229 -7.55 10.37 -11.11
CA GLY A 229 -7.05 11.71 -10.80
C GLY A 229 -6.82 12.00 -9.31
N VAL A 230 -6.94 11.00 -8.43
CA VAL A 230 -6.67 11.18 -7.00
C VAL A 230 -5.20 10.85 -6.73
N SER A 231 -4.50 11.78 -6.09
CA SER A 231 -3.14 11.61 -5.61
C SER A 231 -3.05 12.07 -4.15
N SER A 232 -2.06 11.53 -3.43
CA SER A 232 -1.62 12.08 -2.14
C SER A 232 -0.15 12.43 -2.24
N HIS A 233 0.36 13.24 -1.33
CA HIS A 233 1.79 13.46 -1.21
C HIS A 233 2.33 12.78 0.04
N ARG A 234 3.59 12.33 0.00
CA ARG A 234 4.28 11.82 1.18
C ARG A 234 4.63 12.97 2.13
N GLU A 235 4.05 12.97 3.32
CA GLU A 235 4.50 13.81 4.42
C GLU A 235 5.66 13.18 5.22
N PRO A 236 6.49 13.97 5.92
CA PRO A 236 7.56 13.45 6.74
C PRO A 236 6.99 12.55 7.86
N ALA A 237 7.65 11.42 8.10
CA ALA A 237 7.34 10.55 9.23
C ALA A 237 7.81 11.23 10.53
N VAL A 238 7.01 12.16 11.03
CA VAL A 238 7.26 12.78 12.33
C VAL A 238 6.68 11.83 13.37
N CYS A 239 7.55 11.13 14.11
CA CYS A 239 7.16 10.62 15.43
C CYS A 239 6.91 11.84 16.32
N ARG A 240 5.71 12.42 16.25
CA ARG A 240 5.26 13.30 17.31
C ARG A 240 5.16 12.39 18.53
N GLY A 241 6.18 12.46 19.37
CA GLY A 241 6.24 11.73 20.61
C GLY A 241 4.89 11.83 21.29
N LEU A 242 4.39 10.69 21.74
CA LEU A 242 3.25 10.58 22.61
C LEU A 242 3.50 11.52 23.79
N HIS A 243 3.08 12.78 23.69
CA HIS A 243 3.04 13.68 24.83
C HIS A 243 1.99 13.07 25.74
N ARG A 244 2.51 12.31 26.69
CA ARG A 244 1.89 11.91 27.94
C ARG A 244 0.75 12.87 28.26
N TRP A 245 -0.48 12.44 28.01
CA TRP A 245 -1.67 13.12 28.48
C TRP A 245 -1.63 13.03 30.02
N ARG A 246 -0.94 13.96 30.68
CA ARG A 246 -1.10 14.18 32.11
C ARG A 246 -2.49 14.79 32.23
N GLY A 247 -3.46 13.94 32.55
CA GLY A 247 -4.77 14.38 33.00
C GLY A 247 -4.58 15.44 34.07
N GLY A 248 -5.16 16.61 33.83
CA GLY A 248 -5.29 17.63 34.86
C GLY A 248 -6.15 17.05 35.98
N GLN A 249 -5.55 16.83 37.14
CA GLN A 249 -6.30 16.74 38.38
C GLN A 249 -6.60 18.18 38.79
N GLY A 250 -7.81 18.63 38.46
CA GLY A 250 -8.50 19.66 39.21
C GLY A 250 -9.24 19.02 40.38
N GLY A 251 -9.17 19.66 41.54
CA GLY A 251 -9.82 19.26 42.80
C GLY A 251 -8.79 19.29 43.93
N THR A 252 -8.99 19.94 45.07
CA THR A 252 -10.20 20.54 45.64
C THR A 252 -9.74 21.42 46.80
N ALA A 253 -10.44 22.53 47.01
CA ALA A 253 -10.34 23.35 48.20
C ALA A 253 -10.87 22.60 49.43
N LEU A 254 -10.04 22.45 50.46
CA LEU A 254 -10.34 22.24 51.89
C LEU A 254 -9.06 22.71 52.60
N GLY A 255 -8.99 23.66 53.53
CA GLY A 255 -9.89 24.01 54.62
C GLY A 255 -9.13 23.71 55.93
N GLY A 256 -8.81 24.74 56.72
CA GLY A 256 -8.67 24.61 58.18
C GLY A 256 -7.27 24.74 58.81
N GLN A 257 -7.19 25.79 59.64
CA GLN A 257 -6.29 26.09 60.78
C GLN A 257 -4.87 26.58 60.50
#